data_AF-A0A847B676-F1
#
_entry.id   AF-A0A847B676-F1
#
_cell.length_a   1.000
_cell.length_b   1.000
_cell.length_c   1.000
_cell.angle_alpha   90.00
_cell.angle_beta   90.00
_cell.angle_gamma   90.00
#
_symmetry.space_group_name_H-M   'P 1'
#
loop_
_entity.id
_entity.type
_entity.pdbx_description
1 polymer ?
#
loop_
_entity_poly.entity_id
_entity_poly.type
_entity_poly.pdbx_seq_one_letter_code
_entity_poly.pdbx_strand_id
1 'polypeptide(L)' 'LNNPHKGLNIIEGLLENSEGDILTISYKEKTRTIKIDLNVNNILKARLAFKF' A
#
# COMPACT_ATOMS: atom_id res chain seq x y z
N LEU A 1 8.89 10.88 13.90
CA LEU A 1 8.01 10.67 12.74
C LEU A 1 8.27 9.25 12.23
N ASN A 2 7.26 8.40 12.30
CA ASN A 2 7.28 6.98 11.92
C ASN A 2 7.55 6.85 10.41
N ASN A 3 8.48 5.95 10.05
CA ASN A 3 8.97 5.72 8.70
C ASN A 3 7.87 5.27 7.73
N PRO A 4 7.56 6.04 6.68
CA PRO A 4 6.77 5.57 5.55
C PRO A 4 7.72 4.81 4.61
N HIS A 5 7.24 3.82 3.87
CA HIS A 5 8.02 3.17 2.82
C HIS A 5 8.63 4.24 1.90
N LYS A 6 9.96 4.46 2.03
CA LYS A 6 10.73 5.51 1.33
C LYS A 6 10.15 6.95 1.45
N GLY A 7 9.50 7.31 2.55
CA GLY A 7 8.98 8.68 2.75
C GLY A 7 7.62 8.98 2.09
N LEU A 8 6.95 7.97 1.50
CA LEU A 8 5.59 8.10 0.97
C LEU A 8 4.53 7.80 2.05
N ASN A 9 3.80 8.83 2.47
CA ASN A 9 2.71 8.71 3.45
C ASN A 9 1.39 8.20 2.85
N ILE A 10 1.28 8.17 1.52
CA ILE A 10 0.10 7.74 0.78
C ILE A 10 0.57 6.82 -0.35
N ILE A 11 -0.09 5.67 -0.48
CA ILE A 11 0.21 4.66 -1.49
C ILE A 11 -1.09 4.35 -2.20
N GLU A 12 -1.11 4.51 -3.52
CA GLU A 12 -2.23 4.15 -4.38
C GLU A 12 -1.82 2.97 -5.25
N GLY A 13 -2.51 1.85 -5.09
CA GLY A 13 -2.11 0.58 -5.69
C GLY A 13 -3.26 -0.42 -5.74
N LEU A 14 -2.95 -1.60 -6.28
CA LEU A 14 -3.85 -2.74 -6.27
C LEU A 14 -3.65 -3.55 -4.99
N LEU A 15 -4.73 -3.91 -4.32
CA LEU A 15 -4.69 -4.91 -3.26
C LEU A 15 -4.59 -6.30 -3.92
N GLU A 16 -3.47 -6.98 -3.69
CA GLU A 16 -3.19 -8.29 -4.30
C GLU A 16 -3.61 -9.44 -3.38
N ASN A 17 -3.33 -9.29 -2.08
CA ASN A 17 -3.65 -10.31 -1.07
C ASN A 17 -3.96 -9.66 0.28
N SER A 18 -4.73 -10.37 1.10
CA SER A 18 -5.04 -10.02 2.48
C SER A 18 -4.97 -11.29 3.31
N GLU A 19 -3.97 -11.40 4.17
CA GLU A 19 -3.78 -12.55 5.06
C GLU A 19 -3.60 -12.07 6.50
N GLY A 20 -4.60 -12.37 7.33
CA GLY A 20 -4.65 -11.85 8.70
C GLY A 20 -4.58 -10.33 8.73
N ASP A 21 -3.60 -9.80 9.47
CA ASP A 21 -3.35 -8.36 9.61
C ASP A 21 -2.38 -7.80 8.55
N ILE A 22 -2.00 -8.60 7.54
CA ILE A 22 -1.06 -8.19 6.49
C ILE A 22 -1.78 -8.03 5.16
N LEU A 23 -1.63 -6.85 4.55
CA LEU A 23 -2.09 -6.54 3.21
C LEU A 23 -0.90 -6.46 2.27
N THR A 24 -0.95 -7.20 1.16
CA THR A 24 0.03 -7.05 0.08
C THR A 24 -0.55 -6.11 -0.98
N ILE A 25 0.10 -4.97 -1.18
CA ILE A 25 -0.28 -3.96 -2.17
C ILE A 25 0.79 -3.87 -3.26
N SER A 26 0.36 -3.85 -4.51
CA SER A 26 1.22 -3.51 -5.65
C SER A 26 0.95 -2.08 -6.13
N TYR A 27 1.98 -1.25 -6.22
CA TYR A 27 1.86 0.14 -6.70
C TYR A 27 2.93 0.47 -7.74
N LYS A 28 2.66 1.46 -8.60
CA LYS A 28 3.65 1.93 -9.59
C LYS A 28 4.47 3.08 -9.01
N GLU A 29 5.78 2.92 -9.01
CA GLU A 29 6.76 3.98 -8.77
C GLU A 29 7.47 4.28 -10.10
N LYS A 30 7.12 5.40 -10.72
CA LYS A 30 7.56 5.77 -12.09
C LYS A 30 7.22 4.66 -13.10
N THR A 31 8.21 3.90 -13.54
CA THR A 31 8.05 2.79 -14.51
C THR A 31 8.02 1.41 -13.86
N ARG A 32 8.27 1.31 -12.56
CA ARG A 32 8.42 0.03 -11.85
C ARG A 32 7.19 -0.27 -11.02
N THR A 33 6.78 -1.53 -11.03
CA THR A 33 5.79 -2.05 -10.09
C THR A 33 6.52 -2.53 -8.84
N ILE A 34 6.10 -2.03 -7.68
CA ILE A 34 6.64 -2.40 -6.37
C ILE A 34 5.54 -3.12 -5.62
N LYS A 35 5.88 -4.24 -4.99
CA LYS A 35 5.02 -4.95 -4.04
C LYS A 35 5.50 -4.65 -2.62
N ILE A 36 4.56 -4.37 -1.74
CA ILE A 36 4.82 -4.12 -0.32
C ILE A 36 3.80 -4.86 0.53
N ASP A 37 4.26 -5.25 1.71
CA ASP A 37 3.41 -5.80 2.75
C ASP A 37 3.21 -4.74 3.83
N LEU A 38 1.95 -4.47 4.15
CA LEU A 38 1.54 -3.47 5.14
C LEU A 38 0.74 -4.14 6.23
N ASN A 39 1.07 -3.84 7.49
CA ASN A 39 0.21 -4.22 8.60
C ASN A 39 -1.01 -3.28 8.65
N VAL A 40 -2.22 -3.84 8.74
CA VAL A 40 -3.48 -3.08 8.79
C VAL A 40 -3.49 -2.07 9.94
N ASN A 41 -2.87 -2.41 11.08
CA ASN A 41 -2.81 -1.54 12.25
C ASN A 41 -1.98 -0.26 12.02
N ASN A 42 -1.12 -0.24 11.00
CA ASN A 42 -0.33 0.93 10.63
C ASN A 42 -1.05 1.86 9.64
N ILE A 43 -2.27 1.50 9.20
CA ILE A 43 -3.04 2.25 8.22
C ILE A 43 -3.97 3.22 8.95
N LEU A 44 -3.66 4.51 8.86
CA LEU A 44 -4.51 5.56 9.43
C LEU A 44 -5.82 5.75 8.65
N LYS A 45 -5.79 5.51 7.34
CA LYS A 45 -6.94 5.71 6.45
C LYS A 45 -6.78 4.89 5.17
N ALA A 46 -7.82 4.15 4.80
CA ALA A 46 -7.91 3.41 3.54
C ALA A 46 -9.16 3.85 2.76
N ARG A 47 -9.07 3.85 1.43
CA ARG A 47 -10.19 4.15 0.52
C ARG A 47 -10.11 3.22 -0.68
N LEU A 48 -11.25 2.64 -1.06
CA LEU A 48 -11.37 1.92 -2.32
C LEU A 48 -11.48 2.93 -3.47
N ALA A 49 -10.82 2.63 -4.58
CA ALA A 49 -10.87 3.43 -5.79
C ALA A 49 -11.07 2.51 -7.01
N PHE A 50 -11.82 2.98 -8.00
CA PHE A 50 -11.91 2.33 -9.29
C PHE A 50 -10.82 2.90 -10.20
N LYS A 51 -9.95 2.04 -10.70
CA LYS A 51 -8.93 2.41 -11.67
C LYS A 51 -9.44 2.07 -13.07
N PHE A 52 -9.68 3.09 -13.88
CA PHE A 52 -10.07 2.96 -15.29
C PHE A 52 -8.85 2.80 -16.18
#